data_AF-A0A3B0UX37-F1
#
_entry.id   AF-A0A3B0UX37-F1
#
_cell.length_a   1.000
_cell.length_b   1.000
_cell.length_c   1.000
_cell.angle_alpha   90.00
_cell.angle_beta   90.00
_cell.angle_gamma   90.00
#
_symmetry.space_group_name_H-M   'P 1'
#
loop_
_entity.id
_entity.type
_entity.pdbx_description
1 polymer ?
#
loop_
_entity_poly.entity_id
_entity_poly.type
_entity_poly.pdbx_seq_one_letter_code
_entity_poly.pdbx_strand_id
1 'polypeptide(L)'
;MKRLFLIIIFFFFIVSVGWATHQRAAEITYRHIEGLTYEFTITMYTRTSSPADNERTTMPIFWGDGSSEKIPRIDFYPLGNDISYNRYVGRHTYAGPGAYTITVEDPNRNNGVVNIPNSVNVPMFINSYLLINPFLGYNNSVQLLNPPIDEGCVGQPFYHNPGAYDPDGDSLSYKLVECKGAGGKDIPGYTFPKASQYFRIDSVTGEMQWVNPIL
;
A
#
# COMPACT_ATOMS: atom_id res chain seq x y z
N MET A 1 -0.62 56.72 15.92
CA MET A 1 -0.57 55.34 16.46
C MET A 1 -1.68 54.43 15.91
N LYS A 2 -1.93 54.44 14.58
CA LYS A 2 -2.89 53.54 13.92
C LYS A 2 -2.27 52.75 12.75
N ARG A 3 -0.99 53.01 12.43
CA ARG A 3 -0.25 52.33 11.35
C ARG A 3 0.64 51.17 11.84
N LEU A 4 0.78 50.98 13.16
CA LEU A 4 1.53 49.86 13.74
C LEU A 4 0.66 48.62 14.01
N PHE A 5 -0.68 48.74 13.95
CA PHE A 5 -1.58 47.63 14.29
C PHE A 5 -1.82 46.66 13.11
N LEU A 6 -1.42 47.04 11.90
CA LEU A 6 -1.59 46.22 10.69
C LEU A 6 -0.40 45.30 10.39
N ILE A 7 0.72 45.45 11.12
CA ILE A 7 1.92 44.64 10.91
C ILE A 7 1.92 43.38 11.80
N ILE A 8 1.10 43.34 12.86
CA ILE A 8 1.06 42.22 13.81
C ILE A 8 0.05 41.12 13.37
N ILE A 9 -0.86 41.43 12.43
CA ILE A 9 -1.81 40.43 11.89
C ILE A 9 -1.19 39.61 10.75
N PHE A 10 0.00 39.99 10.27
CA PHE A 10 0.78 39.19 9.31
C PHE A 10 1.82 38.29 10.01
N PHE A 11 1.56 37.87 11.26
CA PHE A 11 2.23 36.70 11.81
C PHE A 11 1.53 35.45 11.25
N PHE A 12 1.81 35.22 9.96
CA PHE A 12 2.10 33.91 9.41
C PHE A 12 1.46 32.74 10.17
N PHE A 13 0.19 32.49 9.91
CA PHE A 13 -0.30 31.11 9.79
C PHE A 13 0.42 30.49 8.57
N ILE A 14 1.73 30.22 8.67
CA ILE A 14 2.29 29.07 7.97
C ILE A 14 1.64 27.89 8.67
N VAL A 15 0.53 27.43 8.11
CA VAL A 15 0.11 26.06 8.34
C VAL A 15 1.20 25.24 7.69
N SER A 16 2.16 24.77 8.48
CA SER A 16 3.08 23.74 8.01
C SER A 16 2.22 22.54 7.67
N VAL A 17 1.99 22.31 6.37
CA VAL A 17 1.48 21.04 5.89
C VAL A 17 2.53 20.02 6.34
N GLY A 18 2.26 19.32 7.42
CA GLY A 18 3.14 18.28 7.92
C GLY A 18 3.19 17.19 6.87
N TRP A 19 4.31 17.09 6.14
CA TRP A 19 4.61 15.95 5.29
C TRP A 19 4.97 14.80 6.21
N ALA A 20 3.96 14.16 6.78
CA ALA A 20 4.21 13.00 7.60
C ALA A 20 4.50 11.81 6.68
N THR A 21 5.59 11.12 7.00
CA THR A 21 6.06 9.89 6.34
C THR A 21 5.67 8.70 7.19
N HIS A 22 4.99 7.71 6.63
CA HIS A 22 4.55 6.59 7.47
C HIS A 22 4.36 5.28 6.74
N GLN A 23 4.34 5.26 5.41
CA GLN A 23 3.99 4.04 4.68
C GLN A 23 5.16 3.04 4.62
N ARG A 24 4.91 1.80 5.09
CA ARG A 24 5.84 0.66 5.00
C ARG A 24 5.39 -0.37 3.97
N ALA A 25 4.15 -0.82 4.04
CA ALA A 25 3.58 -1.81 3.13
C ALA A 25 2.06 -1.63 3.02
N ALA A 26 1.48 -2.10 1.91
CA ALA A 26 0.05 -2.12 1.73
C ALA A 26 -0.38 -3.16 0.68
N GLU A 27 -1.63 -3.59 0.77
CA GLU A 27 -2.27 -4.54 -0.14
C GLU A 27 -3.75 -4.19 -0.32
N ILE A 28 -4.31 -4.60 -1.46
CA ILE A 28 -5.76 -4.54 -1.74
C ILE A 28 -6.23 -5.97 -1.96
N THR A 29 -7.16 -6.42 -1.12
CA THR A 29 -7.90 -7.68 -1.31
C THR A 29 -9.37 -7.39 -1.53
N TYR A 30 -10.09 -8.32 -2.15
CA TYR A 30 -11.53 -8.22 -2.35
C TYR A 30 -12.21 -9.58 -2.23
N ARG A 31 -13.48 -9.54 -1.88
CA ARG A 31 -14.37 -10.70 -1.92
C ARG A 31 -15.70 -10.36 -2.55
N HIS A 32 -16.27 -11.32 -3.27
CA HIS A 32 -17.62 -11.20 -3.80
C HIS A 32 -18.65 -11.20 -2.65
N ILE A 33 -19.68 -10.37 -2.78
CA ILE A 33 -20.81 -10.31 -1.84
C ILE A 33 -22.07 -10.87 -2.49
N GLU A 34 -22.54 -10.20 -3.54
CA GLU A 34 -23.72 -10.59 -4.30
C GLU A 34 -23.77 -9.83 -5.62
N GLY A 35 -24.33 -10.43 -6.68
CA GLY A 35 -24.48 -9.76 -7.97
C GLY A 35 -23.16 -9.16 -8.48
N LEU A 36 -23.15 -7.84 -8.65
CA LEU A 36 -21.97 -7.05 -9.07
C LEU A 36 -21.30 -6.30 -7.91
N THR A 37 -21.63 -6.68 -6.68
CA THR A 37 -21.15 -6.06 -5.44
C THR A 37 -19.98 -6.83 -4.85
N TYR A 38 -18.90 -6.13 -4.58
CA TYR A 38 -17.69 -6.64 -3.97
C TYR A 38 -17.35 -5.82 -2.72
N GLU A 39 -16.75 -6.48 -1.73
CA GLU A 39 -16.17 -5.82 -0.57
C GLU A 39 -14.66 -5.81 -0.73
N PHE A 40 -14.07 -4.61 -0.66
CA PHE A 40 -12.65 -4.38 -0.78
C PHE A 40 -12.07 -4.07 0.59
N THR A 41 -10.91 -4.66 0.85
CA THR A 41 -10.12 -4.40 2.05
C THR A 41 -8.77 -3.83 1.64
N ILE A 42 -8.43 -2.67 2.21
CA ILE A 42 -7.08 -2.14 2.15
C ILE A 42 -6.43 -2.44 3.48
N THR A 43 -5.36 -3.21 3.46
CA THR A 43 -4.50 -3.44 4.63
C THR A 43 -3.24 -2.62 4.46
N MET A 44 -2.87 -1.84 5.47
CA MET A 44 -1.63 -1.05 5.45
C MET A 44 -0.84 -1.22 6.73
N TYR A 45 0.47 -1.24 6.59
CA TYR A 45 1.44 -1.22 7.68
C TYR A 45 2.14 0.12 7.66
N THR A 46 2.04 0.83 8.76
CA THR A 46 2.51 2.21 8.87
C THR A 46 3.40 2.40 10.08
N ARG A 47 4.07 3.55 10.15
CA ARG A 47 4.89 3.93 11.30
C ARG A 47 4.04 4.47 12.45
N THR A 48 4.05 3.80 13.60
CA THR A 48 3.23 4.18 14.78
C THR A 48 3.57 5.56 15.31
N SER A 49 4.84 5.97 15.29
CA SER A 49 5.27 7.28 15.76
C SER A 49 4.88 8.43 14.82
N SER A 50 4.21 8.16 13.69
CA SER A 50 3.85 9.18 12.71
C SER A 50 2.51 9.84 13.03
N PRO A 51 2.45 11.18 13.11
CA PRO A 51 1.19 11.89 13.28
C PRO A 51 0.16 11.61 12.17
N ALA A 52 0.62 11.38 10.93
CA ALA A 52 -0.27 11.05 9.81
C ALA A 52 -1.09 9.79 10.03
N ASP A 53 -0.51 8.80 10.71
CA ASP A 53 -1.15 7.52 10.99
C ASP A 53 -2.25 7.68 12.05
N ASN A 54 -1.96 8.46 13.09
CA ASN A 54 -2.89 8.73 14.19
C ASN A 54 -4.15 9.45 13.72
N GLU A 55 -4.02 10.40 12.80
CA GLU A 55 -5.13 11.21 12.28
C GLU A 55 -5.90 10.55 11.13
N ARG A 56 -5.40 9.43 10.57
CA ARG A 56 -5.99 8.79 9.37
C ARG A 56 -7.28 8.05 9.70
N THR A 57 -8.43 8.58 9.31
CA THR A 57 -9.72 7.88 9.50
C THR A 57 -10.29 7.22 8.26
N THR A 58 -9.78 7.56 7.07
CA THR A 58 -10.24 7.03 5.78
C THR A 58 -9.08 6.83 4.82
N MET A 59 -9.31 6.03 3.77
CA MET A 59 -8.38 5.82 2.67
C MET A 59 -9.08 6.03 1.32
N PRO A 60 -8.53 6.84 0.40
CA PRO A 60 -9.06 6.95 -0.95
C PRO A 60 -8.86 5.63 -1.72
N ILE A 61 -9.90 5.23 -2.45
CA ILE A 61 -9.88 4.09 -3.36
C ILE A 61 -10.53 4.52 -4.69
N PHE A 62 -9.90 4.15 -5.79
CA PHE A 62 -10.46 4.34 -7.14
C PHE A 62 -10.86 2.97 -7.67
N TRP A 63 -12.11 2.84 -8.09
CA TRP A 63 -12.75 1.55 -8.39
C TRP A 63 -12.42 0.99 -9.78
N GLY A 64 -11.77 1.78 -10.62
CA GLY A 64 -11.41 1.40 -11.99
C GLY A 64 -12.53 1.60 -13.02
N ASP A 65 -13.68 2.14 -12.62
CA ASP A 65 -14.85 2.43 -13.49
C ASP A 65 -15.11 3.93 -13.66
N GLY A 66 -14.15 4.77 -13.25
CA GLY A 66 -14.27 6.23 -13.25
C GLY A 66 -14.82 6.82 -11.94
N SER A 67 -15.28 5.99 -11.00
CA SER A 67 -15.70 6.42 -9.66
C SER A 67 -14.61 6.17 -8.59
N SER A 68 -14.75 6.88 -7.47
CA SER A 68 -13.82 6.81 -6.34
C SER A 68 -14.54 7.10 -5.02
N GLU A 69 -14.03 6.56 -3.93
CA GLU A 69 -14.59 6.76 -2.59
C GLU A 69 -13.47 6.94 -1.54
N LYS A 70 -13.81 7.47 -0.37
CA LYS A 70 -12.97 7.40 0.83
C LYS A 70 -13.58 6.39 1.80
N ILE A 71 -12.98 5.21 1.91
CA ILE A 71 -13.50 4.13 2.74
C ILE A 71 -13.00 4.24 4.19
N PRO A 72 -13.81 3.89 5.20
CA PRO A 72 -13.47 4.08 6.61
C PRO A 72 -12.40 3.10 7.10
N ARG A 73 -11.55 3.56 8.03
CA ARG A 73 -10.66 2.71 8.84
C ARG A 73 -11.51 2.01 9.90
N ILE A 74 -11.59 0.69 9.83
CA ILE A 74 -12.42 -0.11 10.75
C ILE A 74 -11.60 -0.78 11.86
N ASP A 75 -10.29 -0.92 11.66
CA ASP A 75 -9.40 -1.60 12.60
C ASP A 75 -8.02 -0.95 12.57
N PHE A 76 -7.45 -0.74 13.75
CA PHE A 76 -6.14 -0.12 13.92
C PHE A 76 -5.54 -0.45 15.28
N TYR A 77 -4.32 -0.98 15.29
CA TYR A 77 -3.59 -1.26 16.52
C TYR A 77 -2.08 -1.35 16.28
N PRO A 78 -1.25 -1.06 17.30
CA PRO A 78 0.19 -1.22 17.20
C PRO A 78 0.57 -2.71 17.18
N LEU A 79 1.56 -3.06 16.36
CA LEU A 79 2.15 -4.40 16.25
C LEU A 79 3.51 -4.52 16.96
N GLY A 80 4.04 -3.41 17.49
CA GLY A 80 5.42 -3.33 17.99
C GLY A 80 6.39 -2.83 16.91
N ASN A 81 7.68 -2.63 17.27
CA ASN A 81 8.73 -2.18 16.35
C ASN A 81 8.40 -0.92 15.53
N ASP A 82 7.64 0.00 16.14
CA ASP A 82 7.15 1.24 15.49
C ASP A 82 6.29 0.95 14.24
N ILE A 83 5.52 -0.14 14.26
CA ILE A 83 4.59 -0.56 13.21
C ILE A 83 3.15 -0.55 13.74
N SER A 84 2.25 0.06 12.99
CA SER A 84 0.80 -0.05 13.19
C SER A 84 0.17 -0.84 12.05
N TYR A 85 -0.80 -1.68 12.40
CA TYR A 85 -1.72 -2.30 11.46
C TYR A 85 -2.91 -1.37 11.21
N ASN A 86 -3.32 -1.20 9.95
CA ASN A 86 -4.49 -0.44 9.56
C ASN A 86 -5.34 -1.28 8.59
N ARG A 87 -6.65 -1.36 8.84
CA ARG A 87 -7.61 -1.99 7.92
C ARG A 87 -8.73 -1.03 7.56
N TYR A 88 -8.94 -0.86 6.27
CA TYR A 88 -10.03 -0.07 5.69
C TYR A 88 -10.93 -0.99 4.86
N VAL A 89 -12.24 -0.83 4.98
CA VAL A 89 -13.21 -1.68 4.27
C VAL A 89 -14.28 -0.83 3.60
N GLY A 90 -14.56 -1.14 2.33
CA GLY A 90 -15.63 -0.52 1.57
C GLY A 90 -16.30 -1.51 0.63
N ARG A 91 -17.51 -1.19 0.19
CA ARG A 91 -18.25 -1.99 -0.78
C ARG A 91 -18.52 -1.17 -2.02
N HIS A 92 -18.37 -1.80 -3.18
CA HIS A 92 -18.65 -1.18 -4.46
C HIS A 92 -19.48 -2.11 -5.33
N THR A 93 -20.47 -1.54 -6.01
CA THR A 93 -21.33 -2.25 -6.95
C THR A 93 -21.05 -1.73 -8.35
N TYR A 94 -20.53 -2.59 -9.22
CA TYR A 94 -20.22 -2.25 -10.60
C TYR A 94 -21.48 -2.19 -11.47
N ALA A 95 -21.50 -1.30 -12.47
CA ALA A 95 -22.63 -1.15 -13.38
C ALA A 95 -22.83 -2.34 -14.34
N GLY A 96 -21.80 -3.16 -14.53
CA GLY A 96 -21.86 -4.33 -15.41
C GLY A 96 -20.61 -5.19 -15.36
N PRO A 97 -20.55 -6.24 -16.19
CA PRO A 97 -19.34 -6.99 -16.46
C PRO A 97 -18.21 -6.12 -17.01
N GLY A 98 -16.97 -6.44 -16.65
CA GLY A 98 -15.82 -5.66 -17.08
C GLY A 98 -14.52 -6.05 -16.39
N ALA A 99 -13.44 -5.43 -16.86
CA ALA A 99 -12.13 -5.49 -16.27
C ALA A 99 -11.87 -4.18 -15.51
N TYR A 100 -11.63 -4.27 -14.22
CA TYR A 100 -11.47 -3.13 -13.33
C TYR A 100 -10.10 -3.17 -12.67
N THR A 101 -9.37 -2.06 -12.75
CA THR A 101 -8.12 -1.89 -12.00
C THR A 101 -8.41 -0.98 -10.82
N ILE A 102 -8.45 -1.57 -9.63
CA ILE A 102 -8.68 -0.87 -8.37
C ILE A 102 -7.35 -0.34 -7.89
N THR A 103 -7.28 0.94 -7.54
CA THR A 103 -6.02 1.59 -7.17
C THR A 103 -6.14 2.39 -5.88
N VAL A 104 -5.06 2.39 -5.11
CA VAL A 104 -4.90 3.20 -3.90
C VAL A 104 -3.57 3.94 -4.00
N GLU A 105 -3.62 5.25 -3.77
CA GLU A 105 -2.42 6.09 -3.68
C GLU A 105 -2.44 6.83 -2.34
N ASP A 106 -1.38 6.68 -1.56
CA ASP A 106 -1.20 7.42 -0.32
C ASP A 106 0.11 8.21 -0.34
N PRO A 107 0.10 9.50 0.04
CA PRO A 107 1.32 10.30 0.08
C PRO A 107 2.38 9.75 1.04
N ASN A 108 3.63 9.90 0.62
CA ASN A 108 4.86 9.77 1.42
C ASN A 108 5.17 8.37 1.98
N ARG A 109 6.31 7.82 1.55
CA ARG A 109 6.95 6.68 2.24
C ARG A 109 7.77 7.17 3.43
N ASN A 110 8.22 6.22 4.25
CA ASN A 110 9.23 6.49 5.27
C ASN A 110 10.48 7.18 4.69
N ASN A 111 11.02 8.14 5.44
CA ASN A 111 12.32 8.73 5.11
C ASN A 111 13.44 7.67 5.21
N GLY A 112 14.44 7.75 4.33
CA GLY A 112 15.62 6.88 4.38
C GLY A 112 15.47 5.52 3.69
N VAL A 113 14.45 5.33 2.84
CA VAL A 113 14.36 4.12 1.99
C VAL A 113 15.40 4.24 0.88
N VAL A 114 16.56 3.60 1.08
CA VAL A 114 17.79 3.83 0.31
C VAL A 114 17.69 3.54 -1.19
N ASN A 115 16.77 2.66 -1.60
CA ASN A 115 16.56 2.28 -2.99
C ASN A 115 15.44 3.08 -3.67
N ILE A 116 14.89 4.12 -3.01
CA ILE A 116 13.92 5.06 -3.55
C ILE A 116 14.47 6.48 -3.39
N PRO A 117 14.85 7.17 -4.48
CA PRO A 117 15.32 8.55 -4.40
C PRO A 117 14.27 9.48 -3.76
N ASN A 118 14.68 10.25 -2.76
CA ASN A 118 13.82 11.18 -2.02
C ASN A 118 12.52 10.54 -1.49
N SER A 119 12.63 9.34 -0.90
CA SER A 119 11.48 8.47 -0.52
C SER A 119 10.36 9.17 0.26
N VAL A 120 10.70 10.15 1.10
CA VAL A 120 9.75 10.99 1.85
C VAL A 120 8.71 11.67 0.95
N ASN A 121 9.05 12.03 -0.29
CA ASN A 121 8.15 12.72 -1.21
C ASN A 121 7.58 11.81 -2.31
N VAL A 122 7.79 10.50 -2.22
CA VAL A 122 7.29 9.54 -3.22
C VAL A 122 6.07 8.81 -2.65
N PRO A 123 4.86 8.98 -3.23
CA PRO A 123 3.65 8.33 -2.74
C PRO A 123 3.72 6.82 -2.95
N MET A 124 3.08 6.07 -2.06
CA MET A 124 2.87 4.64 -2.26
C MET A 124 1.65 4.43 -3.14
N PHE A 125 1.82 3.63 -4.20
CA PHE A 125 0.75 3.26 -5.10
C PHE A 125 0.68 1.74 -5.19
N ILE A 126 -0.52 1.19 -5.02
CA ILE A 126 -0.83 -0.23 -5.20
C ILE A 126 -2.09 -0.37 -6.04
N ASN A 127 -2.19 -1.51 -6.74
CA ASN A 127 -3.39 -1.84 -7.49
C ASN A 127 -3.75 -3.32 -7.34
N SER A 128 -5.01 -3.61 -7.64
CA SER A 128 -5.54 -4.96 -7.79
C SER A 128 -6.43 -5.01 -9.02
N TYR A 129 -6.55 -6.18 -9.63
CA TYR A 129 -7.31 -6.38 -10.86
C TYR A 129 -8.49 -7.30 -10.59
N LEU A 130 -9.68 -6.84 -10.96
CA LEU A 130 -10.92 -7.60 -10.87
C LEU A 130 -11.50 -7.79 -12.28
N LEU A 131 -11.78 -9.04 -12.63
CA LEU A 131 -12.52 -9.39 -13.83
C LEU A 131 -13.92 -9.90 -13.45
N ILE A 132 -14.95 -9.15 -13.80
CA ILE A 132 -16.34 -9.60 -13.68
C ILE A 132 -16.77 -10.17 -15.01
N ASN A 133 -16.89 -11.50 -15.09
CA ASN A 133 -17.29 -12.21 -16.30
C ASN A 133 -18.47 -13.17 -16.02
N PRO A 134 -19.66 -12.93 -16.61
CA PRO A 134 -20.85 -13.76 -16.41
C PRO A 134 -20.67 -15.25 -16.75
N PHE A 135 -19.68 -15.59 -17.57
CA PHE A 135 -19.42 -16.96 -17.98
C PHE A 135 -18.42 -17.70 -17.08
N LEU A 136 -17.63 -16.98 -16.27
CA LEU A 136 -16.62 -17.57 -15.38
C LEU A 136 -17.14 -17.71 -13.94
N GLY A 137 -18.24 -17.04 -13.60
CA GLY A 137 -18.71 -16.92 -12.22
C GLY A 137 -18.06 -15.75 -11.49
N TYR A 138 -18.06 -15.81 -10.17
CA TYR A 138 -17.47 -14.79 -9.30
C TYR A 138 -16.09 -15.24 -8.84
N ASN A 139 -15.21 -14.27 -8.57
CA ASN A 139 -13.87 -14.53 -8.06
C ASN A 139 -13.60 -13.66 -6.84
N ASN A 140 -12.80 -14.14 -5.92
CA ASN A 140 -12.23 -13.38 -4.83
C ASN A 140 -10.76 -13.10 -5.15
N SER A 141 -10.12 -12.23 -4.37
CA SER A 141 -8.67 -12.09 -4.43
C SER A 141 -8.01 -13.12 -3.53
N VAL A 142 -6.73 -13.33 -3.77
CA VAL A 142 -5.83 -14.00 -2.82
C VAL A 142 -5.96 -13.41 -1.41
N GLN A 143 -5.70 -14.25 -0.41
CA GLN A 143 -5.56 -13.87 0.98
C GLN A 143 -4.10 -14.00 1.38
N LEU A 144 -3.52 -12.96 1.99
CA LEU A 144 -2.13 -12.92 2.45
C LEU A 144 -2.12 -13.10 3.97
N LEU A 145 -1.53 -14.20 4.44
CA LEU A 145 -1.60 -14.61 5.85
C LEU A 145 -0.45 -14.08 6.69
N ASN A 146 0.69 -13.80 6.06
CA ASN A 146 1.89 -13.35 6.74
C ASN A 146 2.17 -11.88 6.42
N PRO A 147 2.12 -10.98 7.43
CA PRO A 147 2.38 -9.56 7.21
C PRO A 147 3.85 -9.30 6.86
N PRO A 148 4.18 -8.42 5.90
CA PRO A 148 5.56 -8.09 5.52
C PRO A 148 6.21 -7.09 6.50
N ILE A 149 6.28 -7.47 7.77
CA ILE A 149 6.78 -6.64 8.89
C ILE A 149 8.11 -7.14 9.46
N ASP A 150 8.68 -8.18 8.86
CA ASP A 150 9.93 -8.80 9.28
C ASP A 150 11.14 -7.91 8.94
N GLU A 151 12.21 -8.00 9.73
CA GLU A 151 13.43 -7.22 9.54
C GLU A 151 14.58 -8.09 9.04
N GLY A 152 15.17 -7.71 7.90
CA GLY A 152 16.39 -8.34 7.37
C GLY A 152 17.66 -7.67 7.89
N CYS A 153 18.73 -8.46 8.09
CA CYS A 153 20.04 -7.95 8.48
C CYS A 153 21.06 -8.05 7.34
N VAL A 154 21.93 -7.04 7.23
CA VAL A 154 23.08 -7.07 6.31
C VAL A 154 23.92 -8.33 6.56
N GLY A 155 24.28 -9.03 5.49
CA GLY A 155 25.09 -10.26 5.59
C GLY A 155 24.32 -11.53 5.96
N GLN A 156 23.04 -11.44 6.36
CA GLN A 156 22.23 -12.58 6.78
C GLN A 156 21.14 -12.87 5.74
N PRO A 157 21.00 -14.11 5.24
CA PRO A 157 19.89 -14.47 4.37
C PRO A 157 18.55 -14.13 5.03
N PHE A 158 17.71 -13.41 4.31
CA PHE A 158 16.37 -13.04 4.74
C PHE A 158 15.33 -13.65 3.80
N TYR A 159 14.29 -14.21 4.38
CA TYR A 159 13.21 -14.88 3.67
C TYR A 159 11.87 -14.35 4.17
N HIS A 160 10.95 -14.10 3.25
CA HIS A 160 9.58 -13.77 3.59
C HIS A 160 8.66 -14.44 2.58
N ASN A 161 7.68 -15.20 3.08
CA ASN A 161 6.62 -15.76 2.26
C ASN A 161 5.30 -15.15 2.74
N PRO A 162 4.49 -14.52 1.86
CA PRO A 162 3.24 -13.90 2.25
C PRO A 162 2.17 -14.91 2.71
N GLY A 163 2.41 -16.21 2.54
CA GLY A 163 1.46 -17.26 2.90
C GLY A 163 0.18 -17.15 2.08
N ALA A 164 0.31 -16.78 0.80
CA ALA A 164 -0.84 -16.46 -0.02
C ALA A 164 -1.60 -17.73 -0.42
N TYR A 165 -2.92 -17.67 -0.37
CA TYR A 165 -3.78 -18.70 -0.95
C TYR A 165 -4.97 -18.07 -1.65
N ASP A 166 -5.49 -18.78 -2.66
CA ASP A 166 -6.70 -18.41 -3.36
C ASP A 166 -7.90 -19.17 -2.77
N PRO A 167 -8.92 -18.49 -2.24
CA PRO A 167 -10.08 -19.16 -1.65
C PRO A 167 -10.96 -19.88 -2.69
N ASP A 168 -10.86 -19.53 -3.97
CA ASP A 168 -11.59 -20.16 -5.09
C ASP A 168 -10.80 -21.35 -5.68
N GLY A 169 -9.56 -21.56 -5.24
CA GLY A 169 -8.72 -22.69 -5.64
C GLY A 169 -7.90 -22.43 -6.91
N ASP A 170 -7.79 -21.18 -7.33
CA ASP A 170 -6.99 -20.80 -8.49
C ASP A 170 -5.48 -21.00 -8.24
N SER A 171 -4.75 -21.23 -9.33
CA SER A 171 -3.29 -21.30 -9.29
C SER A 171 -2.66 -19.92 -9.14
N LEU A 172 -1.67 -19.81 -8.26
CA LEU A 172 -0.96 -18.56 -7.99
C LEU A 172 0.39 -18.50 -8.69
N SER A 173 0.76 -17.29 -9.12
CA SER A 173 2.11 -17.01 -9.58
C SER A 173 2.60 -15.65 -9.08
N TYR A 174 3.90 -15.54 -8.84
CA TYR A 174 4.50 -14.39 -8.18
C TYR A 174 5.60 -13.77 -9.02
N LYS A 175 5.72 -12.45 -8.95
CA LYS A 175 6.78 -11.70 -9.62
C LYS A 175 7.11 -10.43 -8.84
N LEU A 176 8.39 -10.12 -8.75
CA LEU A 176 8.84 -8.81 -8.27
C LEU A 176 8.58 -7.73 -9.33
N VAL A 177 8.03 -6.62 -8.89
CA VAL A 177 7.77 -5.44 -9.73
C VAL A 177 8.53 -4.24 -9.19
N GLU A 178 8.84 -3.30 -10.07
CA GLU A 178 9.35 -2.00 -9.65
C GLU A 178 8.31 -1.28 -8.79
N CYS A 179 8.78 -0.61 -7.74
CA CYS A 179 7.89 0.15 -6.88
C CYS A 179 7.22 1.27 -7.67
N LYS A 180 5.90 1.39 -7.53
CA LYS A 180 5.10 2.43 -8.18
C LYS A 180 4.99 3.67 -7.30
N GLY A 181 5.07 4.84 -7.93
CA GLY A 181 4.89 6.16 -7.34
C GLY A 181 3.64 6.85 -7.88
N ALA A 182 3.74 8.17 -8.04
CA ALA A 182 2.62 9.02 -8.44
C ALA A 182 1.95 8.55 -9.74
N GLY A 183 0.63 8.38 -9.69
CA GLY A 183 -0.18 7.93 -10.82
C GLY A 183 0.15 6.52 -11.31
N GLY A 184 0.73 5.67 -10.45
CA GLY A 184 1.06 4.28 -10.78
C GLY A 184 2.26 4.10 -11.71
N LYS A 185 3.09 5.14 -11.88
CA LYS A 185 4.32 5.08 -12.68
C LYS A 185 5.47 4.46 -11.90
N ASP A 186 6.40 3.83 -12.60
CA ASP A 186 7.66 3.37 -11.99
C ASP A 186 8.42 4.56 -11.40
N ILE A 187 8.98 4.36 -10.21
CA ILE A 187 9.74 5.40 -9.52
C ILE A 187 11.08 5.59 -10.24
N PRO A 188 11.38 6.79 -10.77
CA PRO A 188 12.66 7.05 -11.41
C PRO A 188 13.83 6.82 -10.45
N GLY A 189 14.80 6.01 -10.88
CA GLY A 189 15.99 5.68 -10.09
C GLY A 189 15.76 4.65 -8.98
N TYR A 190 14.56 4.03 -8.91
CA TYR A 190 14.37 2.85 -8.08
C TYR A 190 15.29 1.72 -8.52
N THR A 191 15.77 0.95 -7.55
CA THR A 191 16.45 -0.32 -7.79
C THR A 191 15.89 -1.37 -6.84
N PHE A 192 15.89 -2.63 -7.27
CA PHE A 192 15.65 -3.72 -6.33
C PHE A 192 16.69 -3.69 -5.20
N PRO A 193 16.33 -4.14 -3.98
CA PRO A 193 17.27 -4.27 -2.87
C PRO A 193 18.56 -4.96 -3.30
N LYS A 194 19.70 -4.33 -2.97
CA LYS A 194 21.01 -4.86 -3.37
C LYS A 194 21.35 -6.10 -2.56
N ALA A 195 21.95 -7.06 -3.23
CA ALA A 195 22.46 -8.27 -2.63
C ALA A 195 23.81 -8.59 -3.26
N SER A 196 24.73 -9.14 -2.47
CA SER A 196 25.99 -9.65 -3.02
C SER A 196 25.81 -11.01 -3.72
N GLN A 197 24.70 -11.70 -3.47
CA GLN A 197 24.29 -12.88 -4.22
C GLN A 197 23.05 -12.59 -5.07
N TYR A 198 21.86 -12.57 -4.47
CA TYR A 198 20.63 -12.28 -5.22
C TYR A 198 19.47 -11.78 -4.34
N PHE A 199 18.55 -11.09 -5.01
CA PHE A 199 17.23 -10.72 -4.50
C PHE A 199 16.19 -11.22 -5.52
N ARG A 200 15.33 -12.16 -5.14
CA ARG A 200 14.34 -12.77 -6.05
C ARG A 200 13.09 -13.23 -5.30
N ILE A 201 12.06 -13.60 -6.06
CA ILE A 201 10.88 -14.31 -5.56
C ILE A 201 10.72 -15.61 -6.33
N ASP A 202 10.38 -16.70 -5.63
CA ASP A 202 9.95 -17.93 -6.28
C ASP A 202 8.56 -17.74 -6.90
N SER A 203 8.44 -17.99 -8.20
CA SER A 203 7.21 -17.71 -8.95
C SER A 203 6.07 -18.68 -8.63
N VAL A 204 6.32 -19.77 -7.91
CA VAL A 204 5.33 -20.79 -7.56
C VAL A 204 5.01 -20.74 -6.07
N THR A 205 6.00 -20.62 -5.20
CA THR A 205 5.79 -20.64 -3.74
C THR A 205 5.56 -19.26 -3.15
N GLY A 206 5.95 -18.19 -3.86
CA GLY A 206 5.88 -16.82 -3.37
C GLY A 206 6.96 -16.48 -2.32
N GLU A 207 7.90 -17.38 -2.05
CA GLU A 207 9.00 -17.09 -1.12
C GLU A 207 9.96 -16.05 -1.72
N MET A 208 9.98 -14.87 -1.10
CA MET A 208 10.96 -13.84 -1.38
C MET A 208 12.27 -14.18 -0.66
N GLN A 209 13.38 -14.10 -1.39
CA GLN A 209 14.72 -14.45 -0.92
C GLN A 209 15.65 -13.25 -1.13
N TRP A 210 16.17 -12.70 -0.04
CA TRP A 210 17.21 -11.68 -0.04
C TRP A 210 18.50 -12.25 0.55
N VAL A 211 19.33 -12.82 -0.32
CA VAL A 211 20.49 -13.62 0.10
C VAL A 211 21.75 -12.79 0.10
N ASN A 212 22.38 -12.72 1.28
CA ASN A 212 23.53 -11.87 1.60
C ASN A 212 23.28 -10.38 1.25
N PRO A 213 22.32 -9.72 1.95
CA PRO A 213 21.97 -8.31 1.76
C PRO A 213 23.17 -7.36 1.92
N ILE A 214 23.20 -6.29 1.13
CA ILE A 214 24.21 -5.21 1.20
C ILE A 214 23.54 -3.83 1.10
N LEU A 215 24.23 -2.78 1.58
CA LEU A 215 23.80 -1.38 1.50
C LEU A 215 24.44 -0.66 0.29
#